data_AF-A0A9W7DYD4-F1
#
_entry.id   AF-A0A9W7DYD4-F1
#
_cell.length_a   1.000
_cell.length_b   1.000
_cell.length_c   1.000
_cell.angle_alpha   90.00
_cell.angle_beta   90.00
_cell.angle_gamma   90.00
#
_symmetry.space_group_name_H-M   'P 1'
#
loop_
_entity.id
_entity.type
_entity.pdbx_description
1 polymer ?
#
loop_
_entity_poly.entity_id
_entity_poly.type
_entity_poly.pdbx_seq_one_letter_code
_entity_poly.pdbx_strand_id
1 'polypeptide(L)'
;MPATRSRSTLRGRSPAKKSASGKSKAKMSPSRKTPTKKAPASKTKATKATKKECAVQGNNTPGNVANVIMLINTVSFLIFMLSPFGPIHLSESYLSDGFCVSNPSTLLSSHHLCFYFDSLSSLFLYFYVKSLPPSPTNSKVIQTLPGVVAHGLGHLSLGTFYPPSTILISSRPLWFQLFASSGMSLFFYMMFLSIPTISPSSHITLSLLYGTSNILLIPPTFSFTFVQSTLLLTVGYYDLLSPSKPEFYNPWSIIVNTPISFIGWLEAFKCEDGVKYFGGHFIYDATIPVCLWLFVEWTSRVNKVKVN
;
A
#
# COMPACT_ATOMS: atom_id res chain seq x y z
N MET A 1 29.45 -39.07 12.23
CA MET A 1 28.92 -40.42 11.93
C MET A 1 28.14 -40.87 13.16
N PRO A 2 26.84 -41.20 13.03
CA PRO A 2 26.43 -42.50 12.53
C PRO A 2 25.51 -42.42 11.31
N ALA A 3 25.37 -43.57 10.67
CA ALA A 3 24.92 -43.78 9.31
C ALA A 3 23.43 -44.19 9.21
N THR A 4 22.90 -43.90 8.02
CA THR A 4 21.94 -44.69 7.22
C THR A 4 20.54 -45.01 7.77
N ARG A 5 19.53 -44.55 7.01
CA ARG A 5 18.66 -45.48 6.24
C ARG A 5 17.93 -44.78 5.10
N SER A 6 18.36 -45.13 3.89
CA SER A 6 17.65 -44.93 2.62
C SER A 6 16.52 -45.96 2.51
N ARG A 7 15.32 -45.53 2.11
CA ARG A 7 14.29 -46.42 1.57
C ARG A 7 13.70 -45.81 0.31
N SER A 8 14.14 -46.38 -0.81
CA SER A 8 13.50 -46.31 -2.11
C SER A 8 12.28 -47.24 -2.14
N THR A 9 11.18 -46.78 -2.72
CA THR A 9 10.18 -47.67 -3.33
C THR A 9 9.59 -46.99 -4.57
N LEU A 10 9.95 -47.54 -5.72
CA LEU A 10 9.29 -47.41 -7.01
C LEU A 10 7.87 -48.03 -6.97
N ARG A 11 6.95 -47.42 -7.74
CA ARG A 11 5.89 -48.02 -8.60
C ARG A 11 5.00 -46.83 -9.02
N GLY A 12 4.82 -46.45 -10.29
CA GLY A 12 4.67 -47.26 -11.49
C GLY A 12 3.18 -47.46 -11.78
N ARG A 13 2.55 -46.61 -12.62
CA ARG A 13 1.43 -46.99 -13.50
C ARG A 13 1.11 -45.93 -14.55
N SER A 14 0.79 -46.47 -15.71
CA SER A 14 0.66 -45.92 -17.07
C SER A 14 -0.65 -45.14 -17.35
N PRO A 15 -0.81 -44.57 -18.57
CA PRO A 15 -1.79 -43.51 -18.88
C PRO A 15 -3.12 -44.04 -19.43
N ALA A 16 -4.15 -43.19 -19.42
CA ALA A 16 -5.39 -43.42 -20.16
C ALA A 16 -5.92 -42.14 -20.84
N LYS A 17 -6.10 -42.27 -22.16
CA LYS A 17 -6.81 -41.38 -23.09
C LYS A 17 -8.32 -41.31 -22.78
N LYS A 18 -8.97 -40.19 -23.17
CA LYS A 18 -10.20 -40.07 -24.01
C LYS A 18 -10.88 -38.71 -23.74
N SER A 19 -10.85 -37.80 -24.71
CA SER A 19 -11.93 -37.50 -25.69
C SER A 19 -13.17 -36.82 -25.10
N ALA A 20 -13.38 -35.55 -25.44
CA ALA A 20 -14.72 -34.97 -25.55
C ALA A 20 -14.69 -33.81 -26.55
N SER A 21 -15.09 -34.11 -27.78
CA SER A 21 -15.45 -33.16 -28.82
C SER A 21 -16.91 -32.75 -28.59
N GLY A 22 -17.16 -31.47 -28.36
CA GLY A 22 -18.52 -30.92 -28.24
C GLY A 22 -18.63 -29.58 -28.96
N LYS A 23 -18.81 -29.62 -30.29
CA LYS A 23 -19.24 -28.46 -31.08
C LYS A 23 -20.73 -28.24 -30.82
N SER A 24 -21.09 -27.16 -30.12
CA SER A 24 -22.47 -26.65 -30.11
C SER A 24 -22.51 -25.32 -30.87
N LYS A 25 -23.13 -25.35 -32.05
CA LYS A 25 -23.47 -24.18 -32.86
C LYS A 25 -24.67 -23.51 -32.22
N ALA A 26 -24.48 -22.37 -31.56
CA ALA A 26 -25.58 -21.50 -31.16
C ALA A 26 -26.06 -20.69 -32.38
N LYS A 27 -27.33 -20.88 -32.74
CA LYS A 27 -28.08 -20.09 -33.71
C LYS A 27 -28.08 -18.61 -33.31
N MET A 28 -27.62 -17.75 -34.22
CA MET A 28 -27.89 -16.30 -34.18
C MET A 28 -29.40 -16.06 -34.40
N SER A 29 -30.04 -15.45 -33.42
CA SER A 29 -31.39 -14.87 -33.57
C SER A 29 -31.30 -13.54 -34.34
N PRO A 30 -32.33 -13.20 -35.14
CA PRO A 30 -32.36 -11.99 -35.94
C PRO A 30 -32.51 -10.73 -35.09
N SER A 31 -31.70 -9.74 -35.45
CA SER A 31 -31.69 -8.36 -34.96
C SER A 31 -33.08 -7.72 -35.04
N ARG A 32 -33.67 -7.48 -33.86
CA ARG A 32 -34.88 -6.66 -33.71
C ARG A 32 -34.44 -5.20 -33.70
N LYS A 33 -34.58 -4.52 -34.85
CA LYS A 33 -34.42 -3.07 -34.98
C LYS A 33 -35.50 -2.38 -34.13
N THR A 34 -35.12 -1.89 -32.95
CA THR A 34 -35.93 -0.96 -32.17
C THR A 34 -35.91 0.42 -32.83
N PRO A 35 -37.06 1.08 -33.00
CA PRO A 35 -37.14 2.42 -33.57
C PRO A 35 -36.48 3.42 -32.62
N THR A 36 -35.43 4.08 -33.12
CA THR A 36 -34.76 5.22 -32.50
C THR A 36 -35.73 6.40 -32.44
N LYS A 37 -36.44 6.54 -31.31
CA LYS A 37 -37.06 7.82 -30.93
C LYS A 37 -35.94 8.83 -30.71
N LYS A 38 -35.75 9.74 -31.67
CA LYS A 38 -34.95 10.97 -31.51
C LYS A 38 -35.50 11.74 -30.32
N ALA A 39 -34.83 11.63 -29.18
CA ALA A 39 -35.07 12.51 -28.04
C ALA A 39 -34.67 13.95 -28.44
N PRO A 40 -35.47 14.97 -28.06
CA PRO A 40 -35.15 16.36 -28.35
C PRO A 40 -33.83 16.73 -27.68
N ALA A 41 -32.92 17.30 -28.47
CA ALA A 41 -31.64 17.83 -28.02
C ALA A 41 -31.89 18.98 -27.04
N SER A 42 -32.03 18.66 -25.76
CA SER A 42 -31.97 19.61 -24.66
C SER A 42 -30.57 20.20 -24.62
N LYS A 43 -30.43 21.40 -25.21
CA LYS A 43 -29.24 22.24 -25.09
C LYS A 43 -29.19 22.81 -23.67
N THR A 44 -28.92 21.96 -22.67
CA THR A 44 -28.56 22.44 -21.34
C THR A 44 -27.16 23.02 -21.46
N LYS A 45 -27.06 24.34 -21.65
CA LYS A 45 -25.81 25.09 -21.54
C LYS A 45 -25.30 24.89 -20.11
N ALA A 46 -24.44 23.89 -19.92
CA ALA A 46 -23.69 23.71 -18.70
C ALA A 46 -22.75 24.91 -18.56
N THR A 47 -23.21 25.93 -17.84
CA THR A 47 -22.37 26.98 -17.30
C THR A 47 -21.34 26.29 -16.40
N LYS A 48 -20.16 26.02 -16.96
CA LYS A 48 -18.96 25.68 -16.18
C LYS A 48 -18.64 26.91 -15.33
N ALA A 49 -19.30 27.01 -14.18
CA ALA A 49 -18.83 27.82 -13.07
C ALA A 49 -17.52 27.18 -12.63
N THR A 50 -16.42 27.62 -13.23
CA THR A 50 -15.07 27.41 -12.72
C THR A 50 -15.02 28.12 -11.38
N LYS A 51 -15.43 27.41 -10.33
CA LYS A 51 -15.28 27.82 -8.94
C LYS A 51 -13.77 27.95 -8.74
N LYS A 52 -13.28 29.18 -8.87
CA LYS A 52 -11.89 29.55 -8.59
C LYS A 52 -11.78 29.39 -7.08
N GLU A 53 -11.44 28.18 -6.63
CA GLU A 53 -11.09 27.92 -5.23
C GLU A 53 -9.92 28.84 -4.92
N CYS A 54 -10.20 29.95 -4.24
CA CYS A 54 -9.18 30.80 -3.66
C CYS A 54 -8.43 29.92 -2.66
N ALA A 55 -7.27 29.40 -3.07
CA ALA A 55 -6.35 28.74 -2.19
C ALA A 55 -6.08 29.70 -1.02
N VAL A 56 -6.58 29.36 0.17
CA VAL A 56 -6.26 30.09 1.38
C VAL A 56 -4.75 29.91 1.57
N GLN A 57 -3.97 30.95 1.26
CA GLN A 57 -2.52 30.97 1.44
C GLN A 57 -2.22 31.06 2.95
N GLY A 58 -2.43 29.95 3.66
CA GLY A 58 -1.93 29.78 5.01
C GLY A 58 -0.40 29.64 5.01
N ASN A 59 0.23 29.91 6.15
CA ASN A 59 1.65 29.63 6.35
C ASN A 59 1.90 28.11 6.23
N ASN A 60 2.40 27.67 5.08
CA ASN A 60 2.68 26.25 4.78
C ASN A 60 4.07 25.80 5.30
N THR A 61 4.79 26.66 6.00
CA THR A 61 6.15 26.38 6.50
C THR A 61 6.21 25.12 7.38
N PRO A 62 5.30 24.89 8.35
CA PRO A 62 5.37 23.70 9.19
C PRO A 62 5.26 22.39 8.40
N GLY A 63 4.34 22.32 7.43
CA GLY A 63 4.18 21.14 6.57
C GLY A 63 5.39 20.93 5.67
N ASN A 64 5.98 22.01 5.13
CA ASN A 64 7.21 21.92 4.35
C ASN A 64 8.39 21.39 5.19
N VAL A 65 8.57 21.92 6.41
CA VAL A 65 9.61 21.44 7.33
C VAL A 65 9.40 19.97 7.67
N ALA A 66 8.16 19.56 7.97
CA ALA A 66 7.83 18.16 8.26
C ALA A 66 8.15 17.22 7.08
N ASN A 67 7.77 17.59 5.85
CA ASN A 67 8.09 16.79 4.67
C ASN A 67 9.60 16.76 4.37
N VAL A 68 10.34 17.85 4.60
CA VAL A 68 11.81 17.86 4.45
C VAL A 68 12.45 16.91 5.49
N ILE A 69 12.01 16.96 6.75
CA ILE A 69 12.47 16.03 7.80
C ILE A 69 12.18 14.59 7.39
N MET A 70 10.98 14.31 6.92
CA MET A 70 10.61 12.98 6.42
C MET A 70 11.52 12.51 5.28
N LEU A 71 11.80 13.36 4.29
CA LEU A 71 12.66 13.01 3.16
C LEU A 71 14.10 12.75 3.61
N ILE A 72 14.67 13.61 4.45
CA ILE A 72 16.01 13.41 5.03
C ILE A 72 16.04 12.08 5.79
N ASN A 73 15.06 11.85 6.67
CA ASN A 73 14.95 10.62 7.45
C ASN A 73 14.86 9.38 6.55
N THR A 74 14.06 9.43 5.48
CA THR A 74 13.90 8.33 4.53
C THR A 74 15.19 8.04 3.76
N VAL A 75 15.88 9.08 3.29
CA VAL A 75 17.18 8.93 2.62
C VAL A 75 18.23 8.38 3.59
N SER A 76 18.27 8.88 4.84
CA SER A 76 19.16 8.36 5.88
C SER A 76 18.90 6.89 6.18
N PHE A 77 17.63 6.47 6.27
CA PHE A 77 17.26 5.06 6.46
C PHE A 77 17.74 4.20 5.29
N LEU A 78 17.51 4.65 4.05
CA LEU A 78 17.95 3.94 2.85
C LEU A 78 19.48 3.82 2.79
N ILE A 79 20.21 4.92 3.04
CA ILE A 79 21.69 4.91 3.07
C ILE A 79 22.18 3.95 4.16
N PHE A 80 21.58 4.00 5.35
CA PHE A 80 21.94 3.12 6.45
C PHE A 80 21.76 1.65 6.09
N MET A 81 20.61 1.29 5.51
CA MET A 81 20.29 -0.07 5.08
C MET A 81 21.23 -0.61 4.00
N LEU A 82 21.71 0.27 3.11
CA LEU A 82 22.66 -0.08 2.05
C LEU A 82 24.14 -0.03 2.50
N SER A 83 24.41 0.53 3.68
CA SER A 83 25.77 0.68 4.18
C SER A 83 26.32 -0.65 4.72
N PRO A 84 27.65 -0.86 4.65
CA PRO A 84 28.27 -2.05 5.25
C PRO A 84 28.12 -2.11 6.78
N PHE A 85 27.84 -0.98 7.43
CA PHE A 85 27.66 -0.89 8.88
C PHE A 85 26.22 -1.16 9.32
N GLY A 86 25.25 -0.97 8.42
CA GLY A 86 23.83 -1.18 8.71
C GLY A 86 23.58 -2.55 9.33
N PRO A 87 23.99 -3.66 8.67
CA PRO A 87 23.72 -5.00 9.15
C PRO A 87 24.22 -5.32 10.56
N ILE A 88 25.25 -4.63 11.05
CA ILE A 88 25.83 -4.88 12.39
C ILE A 88 24.89 -4.43 13.51
N HIS A 89 24.03 -3.45 13.22
CA HIS A 89 23.14 -2.84 14.22
C HIS A 89 21.67 -3.24 14.04
N LEU A 90 21.34 -3.95 12.96
CA LEU A 90 19.98 -4.41 12.72
C LEU A 90 19.66 -5.62 13.60
N SER A 91 18.40 -5.74 13.98
CA SER A 91 17.92 -6.93 14.69
C SER A 91 17.98 -8.19 13.81
N GLU A 92 18.17 -9.35 14.43
CA GLU A 92 18.33 -10.62 13.71
C GLU A 92 17.14 -10.96 12.80
N SER A 93 15.90 -10.82 13.30
CA SER A 93 14.71 -11.03 12.46
C SER A 93 14.65 -10.08 11.27
N TYR A 94 15.02 -8.81 11.45
CA TYR A 94 15.01 -7.84 10.35
C TYR A 94 16.07 -8.19 9.30
N LEU A 95 17.25 -8.66 9.72
CA LEU A 95 18.30 -9.13 8.81
C LEU A 95 17.86 -10.35 7.98
N SER A 96 17.17 -11.30 8.61
CA SER A 96 16.75 -12.53 7.92
C SER A 96 15.59 -12.30 6.97
N ASP A 97 14.61 -11.50 7.39
CA ASP A 97 13.31 -11.43 6.72
C ASP A 97 13.07 -10.08 6.01
N GLY A 98 13.85 -9.04 6.35
CA GLY A 98 13.57 -7.66 5.94
C GLY A 98 12.44 -7.00 6.72
N PHE A 99 11.88 -7.70 7.71
CA PHE A 99 10.75 -7.31 8.53
C PHE A 99 10.92 -7.84 9.95
N CYS A 100 10.21 -7.27 10.91
CA CYS A 100 10.04 -7.86 12.22
C CYS A 100 8.87 -8.84 12.22
N VAL A 101 9.09 -10.11 11.93
CA VAL A 101 7.99 -11.10 11.85
C VAL A 101 7.75 -11.77 13.21
N SER A 102 6.54 -11.62 13.75
CA SER A 102 6.07 -12.38 14.92
C SER A 102 5.24 -13.59 14.47
N ASN A 103 5.34 -14.72 15.17
CA ASN A 103 4.52 -15.93 14.96
C ASN A 103 4.35 -16.39 13.48
N PRO A 104 5.44 -16.56 12.71
CA PRO A 104 5.43 -16.70 11.24
C PRO A 104 4.67 -17.91 10.67
N SER A 105 4.21 -18.84 11.51
CA SER A 105 3.53 -20.07 11.08
C SER A 105 2.10 -20.17 11.59
N THR A 106 1.50 -19.05 11.99
CA THR A 106 0.16 -19.00 12.56
C THR A 106 -0.70 -17.96 11.85
N LEU A 107 -2.03 -18.06 12.00
CA LEU A 107 -2.96 -16.98 11.60
C LEU A 107 -2.80 -15.71 12.44
N LEU A 108 -1.96 -15.75 13.48
CA LEU A 108 -1.58 -14.61 14.30
C LEU A 108 -0.16 -14.13 13.97
N SER A 109 0.36 -14.47 12.79
CA SER A 109 1.61 -13.88 12.30
C SER A 109 1.45 -12.37 12.14
N SER A 110 2.52 -11.59 12.26
CA SER A 110 2.50 -10.14 12.05
C SER A 110 1.77 -9.74 10.75
N HIS A 111 2.03 -10.40 9.62
CA HIS A 111 1.38 -10.08 8.34
C HIS A 111 -0.14 -10.35 8.32
N HIS A 112 -0.60 -11.47 8.89
CA HIS A 112 -2.04 -11.71 9.04
C HIS A 112 -2.69 -10.65 9.95
N LEU A 113 -2.00 -10.24 11.04
CA LEU A 113 -2.46 -9.16 11.91
C LEU A 113 -2.55 -7.82 11.18
N CYS A 114 -1.56 -7.48 10.32
CA CYS A 114 -1.62 -6.31 9.45
C CYS A 114 -2.88 -6.34 8.58
N PHE A 115 -3.14 -7.46 7.89
CA PHE A 115 -4.35 -7.61 7.06
C PHE A 115 -5.64 -7.38 7.84
N TYR A 116 -5.77 -8.00 9.01
CA TYR A 116 -6.95 -7.86 9.86
C TYR A 116 -7.13 -6.41 10.29
N PHE A 117 -6.05 -5.78 10.76
CA PHE A 117 -6.11 -4.42 11.25
C PHE A 117 -6.40 -3.42 10.14
N ASP A 118 -5.68 -3.47 9.02
CA ASP A 118 -5.91 -2.59 7.87
C ASP A 118 -7.35 -2.65 7.37
N SER A 119 -7.92 -3.86 7.30
CA SER A 119 -9.29 -4.07 6.85
C SER A 119 -10.31 -3.51 7.85
N LEU A 120 -10.16 -3.85 9.14
CA LEU A 120 -11.06 -3.41 10.20
C LEU A 120 -10.96 -1.91 10.45
N SER A 121 -9.75 -1.35 10.47
CA SER A 121 -9.50 0.08 10.66
C SER A 121 -9.99 0.88 9.47
N SER A 122 -9.84 0.38 8.24
CA SER A 122 -10.41 1.03 7.05
C SER A 122 -11.93 1.09 7.11
N LEU A 123 -12.57 -0.02 7.51
CA LEU A 123 -14.03 -0.05 7.69
C LEU A 123 -14.49 0.91 8.80
N PHE A 124 -13.81 0.89 9.94
CA PHE A 124 -14.05 1.81 11.05
C PHE A 124 -13.90 3.28 10.60
N LEU A 125 -12.79 3.63 9.98
CA LEU A 125 -12.52 4.99 9.50
C LEU A 125 -13.55 5.42 8.46
N TYR A 126 -13.97 4.54 7.56
CA TYR A 126 -15.01 4.84 6.59
C TYR A 126 -16.31 5.27 7.28
N PHE A 127 -16.81 4.47 8.23
CA PHE A 127 -18.05 4.80 8.94
C PHE A 127 -17.89 6.01 9.86
N TYR A 128 -16.76 6.12 10.57
CA TYR A 128 -16.46 7.27 11.42
C TYR A 128 -16.44 8.57 10.62
N VAL A 129 -15.71 8.63 9.50
CA VAL A 129 -15.66 9.81 8.62
C VAL A 129 -17.03 10.11 8.00
N LYS A 130 -17.81 9.09 7.61
CA LYS A 130 -19.17 9.26 7.08
C LYS A 130 -20.15 9.82 8.11
N SER A 131 -19.90 9.63 9.41
CA SER A 131 -20.72 10.19 10.49
C SER A 131 -20.45 11.69 10.74
N LEU A 132 -19.34 12.23 10.21
CA LEU A 132 -18.96 13.62 10.35
C LEU A 132 -19.57 14.49 9.24
N PRO A 133 -19.75 15.80 9.46
CA PRO A 133 -20.14 16.73 8.39
C PRO A 133 -19.21 16.62 7.17
N PRO A 134 -19.75 16.66 5.93
CA PRO A 134 -18.91 16.58 4.72
C PRO A 134 -17.84 17.68 4.69
N SER A 135 -16.60 17.28 4.44
CA SER A 135 -15.48 18.21 4.28
C SER A 135 -14.49 17.68 3.22
N PRO A 136 -13.70 18.55 2.57
CA PRO A 136 -12.64 18.10 1.65
C PRO A 136 -11.66 17.12 2.30
N THR A 137 -11.35 17.32 3.59
CA THR A 137 -10.52 16.44 4.42
C THR A 137 -11.09 15.03 4.50
N ASN A 138 -12.38 14.93 4.83
CA ASN A 138 -13.08 13.66 4.97
C ASN A 138 -13.08 12.89 3.65
N SER A 139 -13.26 13.60 2.53
CA SER A 139 -13.14 13.02 1.19
C SER A 139 -11.73 12.50 0.90
N LYS A 140 -10.67 13.25 1.26
CA LYS A 140 -9.28 12.79 1.11
C LYS A 140 -9.01 11.51 1.89
N VAL A 141 -9.44 11.44 3.15
CA VAL A 141 -9.25 10.23 3.98
C VAL A 141 -9.99 9.04 3.38
N ILE A 142 -11.25 9.21 2.97
CA ILE A 142 -12.02 8.13 2.29
C ILE A 142 -11.31 7.64 1.02
N GLN A 143 -10.70 8.54 0.25
CA GLN A 143 -9.95 8.17 -0.96
C GLN A 143 -8.66 7.39 -0.66
N THR A 144 -8.08 7.53 0.53
CA THR A 144 -6.90 6.76 0.95
C THR A 144 -7.24 5.34 1.42
N LEU A 145 -8.45 5.09 1.95
CA LEU A 145 -8.82 3.80 2.54
C LEU A 145 -8.69 2.59 1.59
N PRO A 146 -9.03 2.66 0.28
CA PRO A 146 -8.77 1.56 -0.64
C PRO A 146 -7.30 1.15 -0.72
N GLY A 147 -6.37 2.11 -0.60
CA GLY A 147 -4.94 1.85 -0.55
C GLY A 147 -4.54 1.07 0.70
N VAL A 148 -5.11 1.41 1.87
CA VAL A 148 -4.90 0.69 3.13
C VAL A 148 -5.43 -0.75 3.04
N VAL A 149 -6.59 -0.96 2.43
CA VAL A 149 -7.11 -2.34 2.20
C VAL A 149 -6.21 -3.12 1.23
N ALA A 150 -5.74 -2.47 0.15
CA ALA A 150 -4.83 -3.11 -0.79
C ALA A 150 -3.47 -3.47 -0.14
N HIS A 151 -2.99 -2.62 0.77
CA HIS A 151 -1.82 -2.87 1.62
C HIS A 151 -2.03 -4.13 2.48
N GLY A 152 -3.14 -4.21 3.20
CA GLY A 152 -3.49 -5.39 4.00
C GLY A 152 -3.60 -6.67 3.16
N LEU A 153 -4.16 -6.61 1.94
CA LEU A 153 -4.19 -7.75 1.03
C LEU A 153 -2.78 -8.19 0.60
N GLY A 154 -1.85 -7.25 0.46
CA GLY A 154 -0.43 -7.53 0.27
C GLY A 154 0.13 -8.35 1.43
N HIS A 155 -0.16 -7.96 2.68
CA HIS A 155 0.26 -8.72 3.86
C HIS A 155 -0.42 -10.08 3.98
N LEU A 156 -1.71 -10.20 3.65
CA LEU A 156 -2.37 -11.51 3.58
C LEU A 156 -1.66 -12.44 2.59
N SER A 157 -1.28 -11.90 1.43
CA SER A 157 -0.53 -12.63 0.42
C SER A 157 0.82 -13.09 0.97
N LEU A 158 1.58 -12.22 1.63
CA LEU A 158 2.84 -12.56 2.31
C LEU A 158 2.65 -13.66 3.35
N GLY A 159 1.71 -13.49 4.28
CA GLY A 159 1.45 -14.47 5.34
C GLY A 159 0.95 -15.83 4.85
N THR A 160 0.28 -15.88 3.69
CA THR A 160 -0.31 -17.12 3.15
C THR A 160 0.62 -17.85 2.17
N PHE A 161 1.25 -17.12 1.26
CA PHE A 161 1.92 -17.69 0.09
C PHE A 161 3.43 -17.62 0.14
N TYR A 162 3.99 -16.75 0.98
CA TYR A 162 5.43 -16.55 1.09
C TYR A 162 5.92 -17.19 2.39
N PRO A 163 6.46 -18.42 2.36
CA PRO A 163 7.17 -18.91 3.51
C PRO A 163 8.32 -17.94 3.83
N PRO A 164 8.76 -17.83 5.10
CA PRO A 164 9.84 -16.95 5.54
C PRO A 164 11.23 -17.40 5.04
N SER A 165 11.36 -17.75 3.75
CA SER A 165 12.60 -18.23 3.15
C SER A 165 13.16 -17.24 2.14
N THR A 166 14.49 -17.16 2.14
CA THR A 166 15.39 -16.35 1.30
C THR A 166 15.30 -16.63 -0.21
N ILE A 167 14.29 -17.36 -0.66
CA ILE A 167 14.13 -17.73 -2.06
C ILE A 167 13.70 -16.49 -2.84
N LEU A 168 14.61 -15.98 -3.68
CA LEU A 168 14.32 -14.92 -4.64
C LEU A 168 13.05 -15.26 -5.45
N ILE A 169 12.11 -14.32 -5.54
CA ILE A 169 10.88 -14.52 -6.30
C ILE A 169 11.19 -14.82 -7.78
N SER A 170 12.31 -14.32 -8.30
CA SER A 170 12.81 -14.62 -9.65
C SER A 170 13.09 -16.10 -9.90
N SER A 171 13.24 -16.93 -8.86
CA SER A 171 13.39 -18.38 -9.01
C SER A 171 12.06 -19.14 -9.01
N ARG A 172 10.92 -18.46 -8.85
CA ARG A 172 9.57 -19.04 -8.94
C ARG A 172 9.12 -19.14 -10.40
N PRO A 173 8.11 -19.98 -10.73
CA PRO A 173 7.58 -20.05 -12.09
C PRO A 173 7.10 -18.69 -12.62
N LEU A 174 7.24 -18.45 -13.94
CA LEU A 174 6.91 -17.16 -14.57
C LEU A 174 5.51 -16.65 -14.22
N TRP A 175 4.50 -17.52 -14.21
CA TRP A 175 3.13 -17.13 -13.88
C TRP A 175 3.01 -16.52 -12.47
N PHE A 176 3.79 -17.02 -11.51
CA PHE A 176 3.81 -16.51 -10.14
C PHE A 176 4.48 -15.14 -10.09
N GLN A 177 5.58 -14.97 -10.81
CA GLN A 177 6.27 -13.68 -10.92
C GLN A 177 5.36 -12.61 -11.54
N LEU A 178 4.63 -12.96 -12.61
CA LEU A 178 3.67 -12.07 -13.24
C LEU A 178 2.51 -11.72 -12.30
N PHE A 179 1.97 -12.71 -11.58
CA PHE A 179 0.92 -12.50 -10.59
C PHE A 179 1.39 -11.57 -9.46
N ALA A 180 2.55 -11.85 -8.85
CA ALA A 180 3.13 -11.04 -7.79
C ALA A 180 3.45 -9.60 -8.25
N SER A 181 4.04 -9.45 -9.44
CA SER A 181 4.36 -8.14 -10.02
C SER A 181 3.10 -7.33 -10.32
N SER A 182 2.04 -8.00 -10.81
CA SER A 182 0.75 -7.35 -11.06
C SER A 182 0.09 -6.90 -9.76
N GLY A 183 0.11 -7.74 -8.73
CA GLY A 183 -0.39 -7.40 -7.40
C GLY A 183 0.37 -6.22 -6.78
N MET A 184 1.70 -6.24 -6.82
CA MET A 184 2.52 -5.16 -6.30
C MET A 184 2.36 -3.86 -7.10
N SER A 185 2.19 -3.95 -8.41
CA SER A 185 1.90 -2.78 -9.26
C SER A 185 0.52 -2.20 -8.94
N LEU A 186 -0.49 -3.04 -8.71
CA LEU A 186 -1.81 -2.59 -8.29
C LEU A 186 -1.76 -1.88 -6.93
N PHE A 187 -0.96 -2.41 -6.00
CA PHE A 187 -0.71 -1.76 -4.71
C PHE A 187 -0.15 -0.34 -4.88
N PHE A 188 0.95 -0.18 -5.63
CA PHE A 188 1.52 1.15 -5.87
C PHE A 188 0.53 2.07 -6.59
N TYR A 189 -0.26 1.54 -7.52
CA TYR A 189 -1.26 2.32 -8.23
C TYR A 189 -2.31 2.88 -7.29
N MET A 190 -2.88 2.06 -6.41
CA MET A 190 -3.85 2.49 -5.42
C MET A 190 -3.27 3.52 -4.45
N MET A 191 -2.00 3.37 -4.07
CA MET A 191 -1.31 4.37 -3.23
C MET A 191 -1.10 5.69 -3.96
N PHE A 192 -0.66 5.68 -5.22
CA PHE A 192 -0.40 6.90 -5.98
C PHE A 192 -1.65 7.64 -6.42
N LEU A 193 -2.81 6.98 -6.50
CA LEU A 193 -4.11 7.65 -6.68
C LEU A 193 -4.41 8.67 -5.56
N SER A 194 -3.82 8.50 -4.37
CA SER A 194 -3.97 9.45 -3.26
C SER A 194 -3.14 10.74 -3.44
N ILE A 195 -2.28 10.79 -4.46
CA ILE A 195 -1.38 11.92 -4.77
C ILE A 195 -1.90 12.63 -6.03
N PRO A 196 -2.77 13.66 -5.88
CA PRO A 196 -3.47 14.28 -7.01
C PRO A 196 -2.56 15.09 -7.94
N THR A 197 -1.33 15.39 -7.51
CA THR A 197 -0.33 16.12 -8.31
C THR A 197 0.35 15.25 -9.36
N ILE A 198 0.24 13.93 -9.24
CA ILE A 198 0.81 13.00 -10.21
C ILE A 198 -0.20 12.82 -11.36
N SER A 199 0.28 12.89 -12.60
CA SER A 199 -0.58 12.68 -13.77
C SER A 199 -1.08 11.23 -13.83
N PRO A 200 -2.28 10.96 -14.38
CA PRO A 200 -2.80 9.59 -14.49
C PRO A 200 -1.86 8.62 -15.22
N SER A 201 -1.17 9.08 -16.28
CA SER A 201 -0.17 8.27 -16.98
C SER A 201 1.03 7.96 -16.08
N SER A 202 1.49 8.95 -15.30
CA SER A 202 2.57 8.76 -14.34
C SER A 202 2.18 7.78 -13.23
N HIS A 203 0.93 7.76 -12.77
CA HIS A 203 0.45 6.74 -11.83
C HIS A 203 0.70 5.34 -12.38
N ILE A 204 0.28 5.06 -13.61
CA ILE A 204 0.45 3.75 -14.24
C ILE A 204 1.94 3.43 -14.41
N THR A 205 2.72 4.34 -14.99
CA THR A 205 4.15 4.12 -15.26
C THR A 205 4.94 3.87 -13.98
N LEU A 206 4.78 4.71 -12.96
CA LEU A 206 5.49 4.55 -11.69
C LEU A 206 5.08 3.26 -10.98
N SER A 207 3.79 2.92 -11.02
CA SER A 207 3.29 1.70 -10.37
C SER A 207 3.83 0.43 -11.01
N LEU A 208 3.85 0.37 -12.35
CA LEU A 208 4.46 -0.74 -13.08
C LEU A 208 5.96 -0.82 -12.81
N LEU A 209 6.65 0.32 -12.84
CA LEU A 209 8.08 0.40 -12.60
C LEU A 209 8.44 -0.11 -11.20
N TYR A 210 7.82 0.45 -10.15
CA TYR A 210 8.14 0.10 -8.77
C TYR A 210 7.63 -1.29 -8.39
N GLY A 211 6.41 -1.65 -8.83
CA GLY A 211 5.85 -2.97 -8.55
C GLY A 211 6.67 -4.10 -9.18
N THR A 212 7.05 -3.95 -10.45
CA THR A 212 7.89 -4.94 -11.14
C THR A 212 9.31 -4.96 -10.57
N SER A 213 9.90 -3.79 -10.28
CA SER A 213 11.24 -3.71 -9.70
C SER A 213 11.30 -4.41 -8.35
N ASN A 214 10.32 -4.17 -7.47
CA ASN A 214 10.26 -4.79 -6.16
C ASN A 214 10.25 -6.32 -6.22
N ILE A 215 9.54 -6.89 -7.19
CA ILE A 215 9.39 -8.34 -7.31
C ILE A 215 10.55 -9.00 -8.06
N LEU A 216 11.10 -8.35 -9.10
CA LEU A 216 12.10 -8.97 -9.98
C LEU A 216 13.54 -8.57 -9.68
N LEU A 217 13.77 -7.38 -9.11
CA LEU A 217 15.10 -6.79 -8.98
C LEU A 217 15.55 -6.66 -7.52
N ILE A 218 14.61 -6.43 -6.61
CA ILE A 218 14.91 -6.18 -5.19
C ILE A 218 14.94 -7.52 -4.43
N PRO A 219 16.01 -7.84 -3.69
CA PRO A 219 16.02 -9.01 -2.82
C PRO A 219 14.88 -8.93 -1.78
N PRO A 220 14.21 -10.04 -1.44
CA PRO A 220 13.09 -10.02 -0.49
C PRO A 220 13.40 -9.32 0.84
N THR A 221 14.62 -9.47 1.36
CA THR A 221 15.09 -8.83 2.60
C THR A 221 15.17 -7.30 2.53
N PHE A 222 15.15 -6.72 1.32
CA PHE A 222 15.12 -5.27 1.09
C PHE A 222 13.76 -4.79 0.57
N SER A 223 12.78 -5.67 0.38
CA SER A 223 11.46 -5.32 -0.18
C SER A 223 10.76 -4.25 0.67
N PHE A 224 10.77 -4.40 1.99
CA PHE A 224 10.21 -3.40 2.90
C PHE A 224 10.90 -2.04 2.76
N THR A 225 12.23 -2.01 2.89
CA THR A 225 13.04 -0.79 2.73
C THR A 225 12.75 -0.11 1.40
N PHE A 226 12.63 -0.87 0.30
CA PHE A 226 12.30 -0.36 -1.02
C PHE A 226 10.90 0.27 -1.06
N VAL A 227 9.89 -0.44 -0.57
CA VAL A 227 8.50 0.04 -0.56
C VAL A 227 8.34 1.29 0.29
N GLN A 228 8.83 1.25 1.53
CA GLN A 228 8.81 2.40 2.44
C GLN A 228 9.50 3.61 1.83
N SER A 229 10.72 3.42 1.32
CA SER A 229 11.49 4.53 0.74
C SER A 229 10.79 5.11 -0.48
N THR A 230 10.31 4.27 -1.39
CA THR A 230 9.65 4.71 -2.62
C THR A 230 8.39 5.51 -2.30
N LEU A 231 7.55 5.03 -1.37
CA LEU A 231 6.32 5.73 -1.00
C LEU A 231 6.61 7.07 -0.32
N LEU A 232 7.47 7.10 0.69
CA LEU A 232 7.76 8.32 1.45
C LEU A 232 8.51 9.37 0.62
N LEU A 233 9.46 8.95 -0.22
CA LEU A 233 10.14 9.85 -1.15
C LEU A 233 9.15 10.43 -2.17
N THR A 234 8.28 9.60 -2.74
CA THR A 234 7.29 10.05 -3.71
C THR A 234 6.30 11.03 -3.08
N VAL A 235 5.68 10.65 -1.94
CA VAL A 235 4.73 11.51 -1.23
C VAL A 235 5.40 12.82 -0.82
N GLY A 236 6.56 12.78 -0.17
CA GLY A 236 7.26 13.99 0.29
C GLY A 236 7.67 14.92 -0.84
N TYR A 237 8.18 14.36 -1.95
CA TYR A 237 8.57 15.12 -3.12
C TYR A 237 7.38 15.84 -3.76
N TYR A 238 6.30 15.11 -4.04
CA TYR A 238 5.10 15.69 -4.67
C TYR A 238 4.34 16.63 -3.74
N ASP A 239 4.28 16.32 -2.45
CA ASP A 239 3.71 17.22 -1.44
C ASP A 239 4.49 18.53 -1.37
N LEU A 240 5.83 18.54 -1.45
CA LEU A 240 6.64 19.75 -1.46
C LEU A 240 6.52 20.55 -2.75
N LEU A 241 6.51 19.88 -3.91
CA LEU A 241 6.41 20.53 -5.21
C LEU A 241 4.99 21.00 -5.59
N SER A 242 3.96 20.54 -4.88
CA SER A 242 2.59 20.94 -5.19
C SER A 242 2.44 22.47 -5.14
N PRO A 243 2.01 23.14 -6.23
CA PRO A 243 1.84 24.59 -6.25
C PRO A 243 0.67 25.05 -5.38
N SER A 244 -0.33 24.17 -5.18
CA SER A 244 -1.44 24.37 -4.25
C SER A 244 -1.33 23.38 -3.10
N LYS A 245 -1.32 23.89 -1.87
CA LYS A 245 -1.40 23.05 -0.67
C LYS A 245 -2.87 22.92 -0.24
N PRO A 246 -3.36 21.72 0.11
CA PRO A 246 -4.69 21.57 0.68
C PRO A 246 -4.78 22.30 2.03
N GLU A 247 -6.01 22.67 2.46
CA GLU A 247 -6.25 23.41 3.72
C GLU A 247 -5.57 22.78 4.95
N PHE A 248 -5.49 21.44 4.98
CA PHE A 248 -4.92 20.67 6.08
C PHE A 248 -3.56 20.04 5.73
N TYR A 249 -2.79 20.68 4.85
CA TYR A 249 -1.44 20.26 4.47
C TYR A 249 -0.51 20.12 5.68
N ASN A 250 -0.38 21.16 6.51
CA ASN A 250 0.49 21.16 7.69
C ASN A 250 0.20 19.99 8.65
N PRO A 251 -1.03 19.83 9.19
CA PRO A 251 -1.34 18.73 10.10
C PRO A 251 -1.23 17.36 9.43
N TRP A 252 -1.50 17.21 8.13
CA TRP A 252 -1.28 15.94 7.42
C TRP A 252 0.19 15.54 7.43
N SER A 253 1.08 16.46 7.06
CA SER A 253 2.52 16.19 7.04
C SER A 253 3.09 15.87 8.43
N ILE A 254 2.58 16.53 9.48
CA ILE A 254 3.04 16.36 10.85
C ILE A 254 2.48 15.08 11.50
N ILE A 255 1.16 14.84 11.38
CA ILE A 255 0.47 13.77 12.11
C ILE A 255 0.55 12.45 11.35
N VAL A 256 0.55 12.48 10.01
CA VAL A 256 0.50 11.27 9.18
C VAL A 256 1.87 10.93 8.63
N ASN A 257 2.42 11.79 7.77
CA ASN A 257 3.64 11.46 7.03
C ASN A 257 4.86 11.27 7.96
N THR A 258 5.05 12.18 8.92
CA THR A 258 6.26 12.17 9.77
C THR A 258 6.35 10.91 10.64
N PRO A 259 5.36 10.51 11.46
CA PRO A 259 5.47 9.33 12.31
C PRO A 259 5.70 8.04 11.52
N ILE A 260 5.00 7.88 10.39
CA ILE A 260 5.17 6.72 9.49
C ILE A 260 6.62 6.59 9.02
N SER A 261 7.31 7.70 8.76
CA SER A 261 8.70 7.64 8.33
C SER A 261 9.68 7.19 9.42
N PHE A 262 9.37 7.42 10.69
CA PHE A 262 10.26 7.07 11.80
C PHE A 262 10.05 5.64 12.30
N ILE A 263 8.83 5.09 12.17
CA ILE A 263 8.49 3.79 12.76
C ILE A 263 9.30 2.63 12.14
N GLY A 264 9.81 2.77 10.91
CA GLY A 264 10.71 1.79 10.29
C GLY A 264 12.04 1.61 11.03
N TRP A 265 12.57 2.66 11.68
CA TRP A 265 13.76 2.54 12.52
C TRP A 265 13.51 1.71 13.78
N LEU A 266 12.32 1.87 14.38
CA LEU A 266 11.94 1.09 15.55
C LEU A 266 11.87 -0.39 15.19
N GLU A 267 11.25 -0.72 14.06
CA GLU A 267 11.18 -2.10 13.58
C GLU A 267 12.56 -2.69 13.30
N ALA A 268 13.41 -1.92 12.60
CA ALA A 268 14.75 -2.33 12.23
C ALA A 268 15.65 -2.65 13.44
N PHE A 269 15.64 -1.78 14.45
CA PHE A 269 16.55 -1.87 15.60
C PHE A 269 15.98 -2.61 16.80
N LYS A 270 14.67 -2.60 17.00
CA LYS A 270 14.03 -3.05 18.24
C LYS A 270 13.10 -4.23 18.05
N CYS A 271 13.28 -5.01 16.98
CA CYS A 271 12.49 -6.20 16.75
C CYS A 271 12.54 -7.17 17.93
N GLU A 272 13.74 -7.64 18.30
CA GLU A 272 13.90 -8.55 19.44
C GLU A 272 13.69 -7.86 20.80
N ASP A 273 13.93 -6.54 20.87
CA ASP A 273 13.77 -5.71 22.08
C ASP A 273 12.30 -5.30 22.34
N GLY A 274 11.34 -6.14 21.95
CA GLY A 274 9.92 -6.00 22.34
C GLY A 274 8.95 -5.74 21.19
N VAL A 275 9.36 -5.19 20.04
CA VAL A 275 8.42 -4.95 18.92
C VAL A 275 7.78 -6.27 18.47
N LYS A 276 8.56 -7.36 18.42
CA LYS A 276 8.07 -8.70 18.10
C LYS A 276 7.03 -9.23 19.08
N TYR A 277 7.13 -8.88 20.37
CA TYR A 277 6.14 -9.25 21.39
C TYR A 277 4.79 -8.58 21.16
N PHE A 278 4.80 -7.34 20.66
CA PHE A 278 3.58 -6.58 20.37
C PHE A 278 3.01 -6.84 18.95
N GLY A 279 3.51 -7.85 18.24
CA GLY A 279 3.01 -8.23 16.90
C GLY A 279 3.96 -7.90 15.75
N GLY A 280 5.19 -7.46 16.03
CA GLY A 280 6.22 -7.24 15.02
C GLY A 280 5.85 -6.13 14.04
N HIS A 281 5.90 -6.44 12.74
CA HIS A 281 5.57 -5.54 11.63
C HIS A 281 4.18 -4.92 11.73
N PHE A 282 3.25 -5.59 12.42
CA PHE A 282 1.93 -5.05 12.73
C PHE A 282 2.00 -3.66 13.39
N ILE A 283 3.00 -3.40 14.25
CA ILE A 283 3.17 -2.11 14.91
C ILE A 283 3.49 -0.99 13.92
N TYR A 284 4.28 -1.29 12.89
CA TYR A 284 4.56 -0.35 11.81
C TYR A 284 3.26 -0.01 11.09
N ASP A 285 2.54 -1.01 10.60
CA ASP A 285 1.34 -0.81 9.79
C ASP A 285 0.20 -0.16 10.58
N ALA A 286 0.03 -0.54 11.85
CA ALA A 286 -0.98 0.04 12.72
C ALA A 286 -0.80 1.56 12.91
N THR A 287 0.42 2.08 12.74
CA THR A 287 0.70 3.52 12.80
C THR A 287 -0.07 4.28 11.71
N ILE A 288 -0.27 3.69 10.53
CA ILE A 288 -0.93 4.35 9.39
C ILE A 288 -2.39 4.72 9.73
N PRO A 289 -3.31 3.78 10.02
CA PRO A 289 -4.70 4.12 10.31
C PRO A 289 -4.85 4.86 11.65
N VAL A 290 -3.96 4.66 12.63
CA VAL A 290 -3.98 5.44 13.88
C VAL A 290 -3.69 6.91 13.58
N CYS A 291 -2.66 7.21 12.78
CA CYS A 291 -2.36 8.57 12.35
C CYS A 291 -3.49 9.19 11.53
N LEU A 292 -4.13 8.42 10.62
CA LEU A 292 -5.29 8.88 9.87
C LEU A 292 -6.48 9.21 10.80
N TRP A 293 -6.75 8.38 11.79
CA TRP A 293 -7.79 8.62 12.78
C TRP A 293 -7.53 9.89 13.59
N LEU A 294 -6.31 10.04 14.13
CA LEU A 294 -5.90 11.24 14.88
C LEU A 294 -6.02 12.51 14.04
N PHE A 295 -5.67 12.44 12.76
CA PHE A 295 -5.83 13.54 11.82
C PHE A 295 -7.31 13.92 11.61
N VAL A 296 -8.21 12.94 11.41
CA VAL A 296 -9.65 13.20 11.28
C VAL A 296 -10.22 13.81 12.57
N GLU A 297 -9.88 13.26 13.73
CA GLU A 297 -10.35 13.76 15.02
C GLU A 297 -9.90 15.21 15.26
N TRP A 298 -8.62 15.50 14.98
CA TRP A 298 -8.07 16.85 15.09
C TRP A 298 -8.79 17.84 14.16
N THR A 299 -8.97 17.49 12.88
CA THR A 299 -9.63 18.38 11.91
C THR A 299 -11.12 18.59 12.23
N SER A 300 -11.80 17.57 12.74
CA SER A 300 -13.19 17.66 13.22
C SER A 300 -13.33 18.68 14.35
N ARG A 301 -12.41 18.70 15.32
CA ARG A 301 -12.41 19.68 16.42
C ARG A 301 -12.17 21.10 15.93
N VAL A 302 -11.19 21.31 15.06
CA VAL A 302 -10.90 22.64 14.49
C VAL A 302 -12.11 23.18 13.73
N ASN A 303 -12.79 22.34 12.95
CA ASN A 303 -13.97 22.76 12.19
C ASN A 303 -15.16 23.12 13.08
N LYS A 304 -15.37 22.42 14.22
CA LYS A 304 -16.42 22.79 15.19
C LYS A 304 -16.17 24.19 15.79
N VAL A 305 -14.92 24.53 16.07
CA VAL A 305 -14.55 25.85 16.60
C VAL A 305 -14.79 26.97 15.59
N LYS A 306 -14.64 26.71 14.28
CA LYS A 306 -14.91 27.71 13.23
C LYS A 306 -16.40 28.02 13.02
N VAL A 307 -17.29 27.13 13.45
CA VAL A 307 -18.75 27.25 13.24
C VAL A 307 -19.45 27.97 14.40
N ASN A 308 -18.81 27.98 15.59
CA ASN A 308 -19.31 28.65 16.79
C ASN A 308 -18.70 30.06 16.91
#